data_AF-A0A9J6FW85-F1
#
_entry.id   AF-A0A9J6FW85-F1
#
_cell.length_a   1.000
_cell.length_b   1.000
_cell.length_c   1.000
_cell.angle_alpha   90.00
_cell.angle_beta   90.00
_cell.angle_gamma   90.00
#
_symmetry.space_group_name_H-M   'P 1'
#
loop_
_entity.id
_entity.type
_entity.pdbx_description
1 polymer ?
#
loop_
_entity_poly.entity_id
_entity_poly.type
_entity_poly.pdbx_seq_one_letter_code
_entity_poly.pdbx_strand_id
1 'polypeptide(L)'
;MLSQAEAEGEVNLVAHLHAMRQNRVDLVESPEQYIFAYKVLVEMLCSKKHQLSIGDFVRLYPKLKTKLPATGKSAIDLEFEVVGIVHRILSATEAADGTYYETLA
;
A
#
# COMPACT_ATOMS: atom_id res chain seq x y z
N MET A 1 -4.57 -12.94 4.15
CA MET A 1 -3.51 -11.95 4.47
C MET A 1 -4.10 -10.65 5.02
N LEU A 2 -5.01 -9.97 4.32
CA LEU A 2 -5.68 -8.78 4.87
C LEU A 2 -6.55 -9.10 6.11
N SER A 3 -7.27 -10.22 6.09
CA SER A 3 -8.01 -10.72 7.26
C SER A 3 -7.11 -11.08 8.45
N GLN A 4 -5.88 -11.52 8.18
CA GLN A 4 -4.88 -11.83 9.21
C GLN A 4 -4.35 -10.54 9.83
N ALA A 5 -4.06 -9.53 8.99
CA ALA A 5 -3.68 -8.20 9.45
C ALA A 5 -4.74 -7.58 10.38
N GLU A 6 -6.02 -7.72 10.02
CA GLU A 6 -7.13 -7.21 10.81
C GLU A 6 -7.32 -7.97 12.14
N ALA A 7 -7.06 -9.28 12.16
CA ALA A 7 -7.28 -10.12 13.35
C ALA A 7 -6.08 -10.13 14.33
N GLU A 8 -4.86 -10.14 13.80
CA GLU A 8 -3.63 -10.37 14.57
C GLU A 8 -2.75 -9.10 14.67
N GLY A 9 -3.02 -8.08 13.85
CA GLY A 9 -2.17 -6.89 13.77
C GLY A 9 -0.84 -7.11 13.04
N GLU A 10 -0.60 -8.33 12.56
CA GLU A 10 0.61 -8.72 11.84
C GLU A 10 0.29 -9.56 10.60
N VAL A 11 1.26 -9.64 9.68
CA VAL A 11 1.13 -10.42 8.46
C VAL A 11 2.45 -11.13 8.18
N ASN A 12 2.38 -12.45 8.01
CA ASN A 12 3.54 -13.26 7.63
C ASN A 12 3.41 -13.76 6.17
N LEU A 13 3.94 -12.98 5.22
CA LEU A 13 3.92 -13.32 3.79
C LEU A 13 4.69 -14.60 3.48
N VAL A 14 5.84 -14.82 4.11
CA VAL A 14 6.69 -15.99 3.84
C VAL A 14 5.97 -17.27 4.23
N ALA A 15 5.38 -17.31 5.44
CA ALA A 15 4.63 -18.48 5.89
C ALA A 15 3.40 -18.74 5.00
N HIS A 16 2.72 -17.68 4.56
CA HIS A 16 1.56 -17.82 3.68
C HIS A 16 1.94 -18.37 2.30
N LEU A 17 2.97 -17.81 1.65
CA LEU A 17 3.48 -18.32 0.37
C LEU A 17 4.03 -19.74 0.49
N HIS A 18 4.69 -20.07 1.61
CA HIS A 18 5.16 -21.43 1.88
C HIS A 18 3.99 -22.42 1.94
N ALA A 19 2.91 -22.08 2.65
CA ALA A 19 1.71 -22.91 2.71
C ALA A 19 1.04 -23.06 1.33
N MET A 20 1.00 -21.98 0.53
CA MET A 20 0.45 -22.05 -0.83
C MET A 20 1.32 -22.92 -1.75
N ARG A 21 2.64 -22.92 -1.60
CA ARG A 21 3.55 -23.78 -2.37
C ARG A 21 3.36 -25.27 -2.12
N GLN A 22 2.84 -25.66 -0.96
CA GLN A 22 2.47 -27.06 -0.70
C GLN A 22 1.33 -27.53 -1.62
N ASN A 23 0.46 -26.61 -2.06
CA ASN A 23 -0.64 -26.92 -2.97
C ASN A 23 -0.29 -26.71 -4.44
N ARG A 24 0.64 -25.79 -4.73
CA ARG A 24 1.09 -25.48 -6.10
C ARG A 24 2.57 -25.08 -6.10
N VAL A 25 3.38 -25.95 -6.70
CA VAL A 25 4.83 -25.72 -6.89
C VAL A 25 5.04 -24.47 -7.77
N ASP A 26 6.15 -23.77 -7.54
CA ASP A 26 6.60 -22.55 -8.26
C ASP A 26 5.70 -21.30 -8.11
N LEU A 27 4.94 -21.22 -7.01
CA LEU A 27 4.21 -19.98 -6.70
C LEU A 27 5.16 -18.88 -6.19
N VAL A 28 5.18 -17.72 -6.87
CA VAL A 28 6.06 -16.57 -6.56
C VAL A 28 7.52 -17.02 -6.53
N GLU A 29 8.08 -17.35 -7.69
CA GLU A 29 9.42 -17.93 -7.78
C GLU A 29 10.52 -16.85 -7.82
N SER A 30 10.22 -15.69 -8.42
CA SER A 30 11.23 -14.65 -8.61
C SER A 30 11.33 -13.70 -7.40
N PRO A 31 12.54 -13.22 -7.06
CA PRO A 31 12.75 -12.21 -6.02
C PRO A 31 11.90 -10.95 -6.24
N GLU A 32 11.77 -10.52 -7.50
CA GLU A 32 11.00 -9.34 -7.88
C GLU A 32 9.51 -9.51 -7.54
N GLN A 33 8.96 -10.71 -7.75
CA GLN A 33 7.58 -11.02 -7.39
C GLN A 33 7.36 -11.00 -5.87
N TYR A 34 8.36 -11.43 -5.09
CA TYR A 34 8.34 -11.33 -3.63
C TYR A 34 8.34 -9.88 -3.15
N ILE A 35 9.25 -9.06 -3.69
CA ILE A 35 9.32 -7.63 -3.39
C ILE A 35 8.00 -6.95 -3.75
N PHE A 36 7.45 -7.27 -4.92
CA PHE A 36 6.16 -6.75 -5.36
C PHE A 36 5.03 -7.14 -4.39
N ALA A 37 4.96 -8.39 -3.95
CA ALA A 37 3.95 -8.84 -3.00
C ALA A 37 4.05 -8.10 -1.66
N TYR A 38 5.25 -7.83 -1.17
CA TYR A 38 5.45 -6.99 0.01
C TYR A 38 5.02 -5.53 -0.23
N LYS A 39 5.39 -4.94 -1.36
CA LYS A 39 4.99 -3.57 -1.73
C LYS A 39 3.46 -3.43 -1.76
N VAL A 40 2.77 -4.36 -2.42
CA VAL A 40 1.30 -4.37 -2.49
C VAL A 40 0.66 -4.55 -1.12
N LEU A 41 1.23 -5.41 -0.26
CA LEU A 41 0.72 -5.57 1.11
C LEU A 41 0.85 -4.28 1.92
N VAL A 42 2.02 -3.63 1.86
CA VAL A 42 2.22 -2.34 2.53
C VAL A 42 1.24 -1.30 2.00
N GLU A 43 1.10 -1.19 0.68
CA GLU A 43 0.15 -0.25 0.06
C GLU A 43 -1.29 -0.50 0.54
N MET A 44 -1.73 -1.75 0.55
CA MET A 44 -3.08 -2.13 0.96
C MET A 44 -3.34 -1.93 2.45
N LEU A 45 -2.33 -2.09 3.30
CA LEU A 45 -2.45 -1.91 4.76
C LEU A 45 -2.35 -0.44 5.18
N CYS A 46 -1.56 0.36 4.46
CA CYS A 46 -1.41 1.79 4.75
C CYS A 46 -2.48 2.64 4.07
N SER A 47 -3.08 2.16 2.98
CA SER A 47 -4.13 2.88 2.25
C SER A 47 -5.52 2.53 2.75
N LYS A 48 -6.37 3.54 2.91
CA LYS A 48 -7.81 3.32 3.17
C LYS A 48 -8.53 2.93 1.88
N LYS A 49 -9.77 2.45 2.00
CA LYS A 49 -10.63 2.26 0.82
C LYS A 49 -11.11 3.62 0.30
N HIS A 50 -10.68 4.01 -0.89
CA HIS A 50 -11.07 5.28 -1.53
C HIS A 50 -12.16 5.13 -2.60
N GLN A 51 -12.80 3.97 -2.70
CA GLN A 51 -13.89 3.74 -3.65
C GLN A 51 -15.14 4.50 -3.21
N LEU A 52 -15.69 5.32 -4.11
CA LEU A 52 -16.90 6.09 -3.89
C LEU A 52 -17.85 5.87 -5.08
N SER A 53 -19.14 5.66 -4.78
CA SER A 53 -20.16 5.67 -5.81
C SER A 53 -20.43 7.11 -6.27
N ILE A 54 -20.98 7.27 -7.48
CA ILE A 54 -21.34 8.60 -8.03
C ILE A 54 -22.36 9.30 -7.12
N GLY A 55 -23.35 8.57 -6.61
CA GLY A 55 -24.36 9.12 -5.71
C GLY A 55 -23.79 9.58 -4.37
N ASP A 56 -22.81 8.85 -3.84
CA ASP A 56 -22.12 9.22 -2.60
C ASP A 56 -21.17 10.39 -2.83
N PHE A 57 -20.53 10.49 -4.01
CA PHE A 57 -19.61 11.57 -4.33
C PHE A 57 -20.27 12.94 -4.21
N VAL A 58 -21.45 13.15 -4.81
CA VAL A 58 -22.17 14.43 -4.75
C VAL A 58 -22.47 14.83 -3.30
N ARG A 59 -22.83 13.86 -2.46
CA ARG A 59 -23.16 14.08 -1.04
C ARG A 59 -21.93 14.32 -0.17
N LEU A 60 -20.83 13.60 -0.44
CA LEU A 60 -19.64 13.57 0.42
C LEU A 60 -18.61 14.63 0.03
N TYR A 61 -18.50 15.00 -1.25
CA TYR A 61 -17.48 15.93 -1.72
C TYR A 61 -17.44 17.28 -0.97
N PRO A 62 -18.58 17.94 -0.66
CA PRO A 62 -18.55 19.17 0.14
C PRO A 62 -17.94 18.95 1.53
N LYS A 63 -18.22 17.81 2.16
CA LYS A 63 -17.66 17.43 3.47
C LYS A 63 -16.16 17.16 3.35
N LEU A 64 -15.74 16.47 2.30
CA LEU A 64 -14.33 16.16 2.03
C LEU A 64 -13.48 17.41 1.84
N LYS A 65 -14.05 18.47 1.26
CA LYS A 65 -13.39 19.77 1.02
C LYS A 65 -13.48 20.75 2.20
N THR A 66 -14.36 20.48 3.17
CA THR A 66 -14.53 21.35 4.34
C THR A 66 -13.27 21.29 5.20
N LYS A 67 -12.69 22.45 5.51
CA LYS A 67 -11.49 22.55 6.33
C LYS A 67 -11.83 22.43 7.80
N LEU A 68 -11.06 21.63 8.53
CA LEU A 68 -11.15 21.54 9.98
C LEU A 68 -10.64 22.85 10.61
N PRO A 69 -11.40 23.49 11.51
CA PRO A 69 -10.98 24.75 12.13
C PRO A 69 -9.65 24.66 12.89
N ALA A 70 -9.36 23.49 13.47
CA ALA A 70 -8.17 23.26 14.28
C ALA A 70 -6.87 23.14 13.45
N THR A 71 -6.93 22.59 12.24
CA THR A 71 -5.73 22.29 11.43
C THR A 71 -5.67 23.10 10.12
N GLY A 72 -6.78 23.71 9.71
CA GLY A 72 -6.90 24.38 8.40
C GLY A 72 -6.88 23.41 7.20
N LYS A 73 -6.83 22.10 7.45
CA LYS A 73 -6.78 21.04 6.44
C LYS A 73 -8.15 20.42 6.24
N SER A 74 -8.47 20.09 5.00
CA SER A 74 -9.64 19.29 4.64
C SER A 74 -9.32 17.79 4.70
N ALA A 75 -10.34 16.95 4.59
CA ALA A 75 -10.11 15.50 4.52
C ALA A 75 -9.29 15.11 3.29
N ILE A 76 -9.45 15.82 2.17
CA ILE A 76 -8.65 15.61 0.95
C ILE A 76 -7.18 15.94 1.20
N ASP A 77 -6.89 17.04 1.89
CA ASP A 77 -5.52 17.44 2.20
C ASP A 77 -4.82 16.39 3.07
N LEU A 78 -5.53 15.85 4.07
CA LEU A 78 -5.02 14.78 4.92
C LEU A 78 -4.77 13.47 4.15
N GLU A 79 -5.68 13.09 3.24
CA GLU A 79 -5.48 11.91 2.40
C GLU A 79 -4.29 12.09 1.44
N PHE A 80 -4.06 13.30 0.92
CA PHE A 80 -2.90 13.57 0.07
C PHE A 80 -1.57 13.42 0.83
N GLU A 81 -1.53 13.78 2.11
CA GLU A 81 -0.36 13.55 2.97
C GLU A 81 -0.09 12.07 3.18
N VAL A 82 -1.13 11.25 3.37
CA VAL A 82 -0.99 9.78 3.48
C VAL A 82 -0.42 9.20 2.20
N VAL A 83 -0.93 9.61 1.03
CA VAL A 83 -0.39 9.19 -0.27
C VAL A 83 1.10 9.55 -0.38
N GLY A 84 1.50 10.74 0.05
CA GLY A 84 2.91 11.15 0.06
C GLY A 84 3.79 10.35 1.03
N ILE A 85 3.25 9.84 2.13
CA ILE A 85 3.96 8.94 3.05
C ILE A 85 4.13 7.56 2.40
N VAL A 86 3.05 6.97 1.89
CA VAL A 86 3.08 5.64 1.25
C VAL A 86 4.02 5.64 0.05
N HIS A 87 3.94 6.66 -0.80
CA HIS A 87 4.84 6.79 -1.95
C HIS A 87 6.32 6.82 -1.53
N ARG A 88 6.66 7.54 -0.46
CA ARG A 88 8.03 7.58 0.07
C ARG A 88 8.49 6.25 0.66
N ILE A 89 7.59 5.52 1.34
CA ILE A 89 7.92 4.18 1.86
C ILE A 89 8.22 3.23 0.71
N LEU A 90 7.39 3.24 -0.33
CA LEU A 90 7.57 2.37 -1.50
C LEU A 90 8.81 2.75 -2.32
N SER A 91 9.12 4.04 -2.49
CA SER A 91 10.31 4.48 -3.24
C SER A 91 11.62 4.37 -2.44
N ALA A 92 11.58 4.48 -1.11
CA ALA A 92 12.77 4.27 -0.28
C ALA A 92 13.29 2.83 -0.38
N THR A 93 12.41 1.85 -0.60
CA THR A 93 12.83 0.46 -0.86
C THR A 93 13.57 0.31 -2.18
N GLU A 94 13.34 1.19 -3.16
CA GLU A 94 14.04 1.17 -4.45
C GLU A 94 15.43 1.82 -4.34
N ALA A 95 15.58 2.82 -3.46
CA ALA A 95 16.86 3.49 -3.23
C ALA A 95 17.80 2.71 -2.29
N ALA A 96 17.26 1.90 -1.38
CA ALA A 96 18.05 1.06 -0.48
C ALA A 96 18.63 -0.18 -1.18
N ASP A 97 18.03 -0.59 -2.31
CA ASP A 97 18.37 -1.80 -3.05
C ASP A 97 19.43 -1.56 -4.13
N GLY A 98 20.36 -0.62 -3.87
CA GLY A 98 21.67 -0.45 -4.51
C GLY A 98 21.89 -1.18 -5.84
N THR A 99 21.06 -0.89 -6.84
CA THR A 99 21.26 -1.45 -8.17
C THR A 99 22.35 -0.63 -8.83
N TYR A 100 23.56 -1.18 -8.72
CA TYR A 100 24.57 -1.14 -9.76
C TYR A 100 23.91 -1.27 -11.13
N TYR A 101 23.62 -0.13 -11.75
CA TYR A 101 23.82 0.04 -13.18
C TYR A 101 24.80 1.19 -13.35
N GLU A 102 26.05 0.92 -12.97
CA GLU A 102 27.16 1.45 -13.75
C GLU A 102 26.85 1.15 -15.22
N THR A 103 26.72 2.22 -16.00
CA THR A 103 27.27 2.32 -17.36
C THR A 103 27.43 0.99 -18.09
N LEU A 104 26.40 0.58 -18.83
CA LEU A 104 26.59 -0.26 -20.00
C LEU A 104 25.89 0.39 -21.20
N ALA A 105 26.76 0.93 -22.06
CA ALA A 105 26.59 1.49 -23.40
C ALA A 105 25.96 2.90 -23.51
#